data_AF-A0A9D7HMS0-F1
#
_entry.id   AF-A0A9D7HMS0-F1
#
_cell.length_a   1.000
_cell.length_b   1.000
_cell.length_c   1.000
_cell.angle_alpha   90.00
_cell.angle_beta   90.00
_cell.angle_gamma   90.00
#
_symmetry.space_group_name_H-M   'P 1'
#
loop_
_entity.id
_entity.type
_entity.pdbx_description
1 polymer ?
#
loop_
_entity_poly.entity_id
_entity_poly.type
_entity_poly.pdbx_seq_one_letter_code
_entity_poly.pdbx_strand_id
1 'polypeptide(L)'
;MSPLQSRRFRLMGPLGSRFGGLAANRLFASVRHYVTFNPGETVEDAVAALEPEPVWQPGGGQKVLTVYAEFSDPWKSVAQEIEAINTGQWHPGDKDFKSLAQYFKFANHRVRKIASLGGLLNAMIALPEGSIGRLNIITHATGYGFALAGKVIVGDVELGRDDDPADDVTFIDATELSKLRACNSVDCGKPDMPFRPGSQKQTKGFTFQDALKRLAPGNAFIYLYGCKGGSQDTSLIQALADTFDARVWGFRQELWYFPEIDGKRIRNRNWCQYPKLSGEKVQGLQNLVPDNFAKPAAATR
;
A
#
# COMPACT_ATOMS: atom_id res chain seq x y z
N MET A 1 16.39 12.94 -33.93
CA MET A 1 15.35 13.01 -32.89
C MET A 1 14.36 11.88 -33.15
N SER A 2 14.49 10.77 -32.45
CA SER A 2 13.56 9.62 -32.58
C SER A 2 12.43 9.78 -31.56
N PRO A 3 11.17 9.46 -31.92
CA PRO A 3 10.06 9.56 -30.99
C PRO A 3 10.16 8.45 -29.93
N LEU A 4 10.06 8.84 -28.66
CA LEU A 4 10.02 7.96 -27.49
C LEU A 4 8.74 7.12 -27.52
N GLN A 5 8.91 5.79 -27.54
CA GLN A 5 7.81 4.83 -27.45
C GLN A 5 7.33 4.72 -26.01
N SER A 6 6.08 5.13 -25.74
CA SER A 6 5.39 4.82 -24.49
C SER A 6 5.27 3.29 -24.33
N ARG A 7 5.88 2.70 -23.31
CA ARG A 7 5.75 1.27 -23.01
C ARG A 7 4.50 1.05 -22.16
N ARG A 8 3.41 0.58 -22.78
CA ARG A 8 2.22 0.10 -22.08
C ARG A 8 2.54 -1.24 -21.40
N PHE A 9 2.53 -1.27 -20.08
CA PHE A 9 2.51 -2.53 -19.34
C PHE A 9 1.05 -2.94 -19.21
N ARG A 10 0.66 -3.97 -19.97
CA ARG A 10 -0.63 -4.64 -19.80
C ARG A 10 -0.46 -5.63 -18.66
N LEU A 11 -1.17 -5.44 -17.55
CA LEU A 11 -1.25 -6.50 -16.54
C LEU A 11 -2.10 -7.61 -17.16
N MET A 12 -1.45 -8.71 -17.54
CA MET A 12 -2.16 -9.90 -18.00
C MET A 12 -2.82 -10.55 -16.79
N GLY A 13 -4.09 -10.21 -16.55
CA GLY A 13 -4.94 -11.01 -15.67
C GLY A 13 -5.00 -12.46 -16.15
N PRO A 14 -5.21 -13.44 -15.27
CA PRO A 14 -5.40 -14.82 -15.68
C PRO A 14 -6.56 -14.90 -16.67
N LEU A 15 -6.28 -15.45 -17.86
CA LEU A 15 -7.26 -15.71 -18.91
C LEU A 15 -8.46 -16.46 -18.30
N GLY A 16 -9.64 -15.86 -18.46
CA GLY A 16 -10.88 -16.36 -17.89
C GLY A 16 -11.14 -17.82 -18.24
N SER A 17 -11.33 -18.64 -17.21
CA SER A 17 -12.00 -19.92 -17.35
C SER A 17 -13.48 -19.65 -17.58
N ARG A 18 -13.93 -19.87 -18.82
CA ARG A 18 -15.35 -20.00 -19.14
C ARG A 18 -15.88 -21.24 -18.41
N PHE A 19 -16.67 -21.05 -17.36
CA PHE A 19 -17.48 -22.13 -16.78
C PHE A 19 -18.91 -22.04 -17.31
N GLY A 20 -19.17 -22.84 -18.34
CA GLY A 20 -20.50 -23.36 -18.63
C GLY A 20 -20.75 -24.62 -17.80
N GLY A 21 -21.94 -24.68 -17.22
CA GLY A 21 -22.67 -25.80 -16.62
C GLY A 21 -22.05 -27.19 -16.41
N LEU A 22 -22.35 -27.70 -15.19
CA LEU A 22 -22.65 -29.08 -14.79
C LEU A 22 -21.53 -29.97 -14.19
N ALA A 23 -21.93 -30.55 -13.05
CA ALA A 23 -21.38 -31.68 -12.29
C ALA A 23 -20.08 -31.44 -11.49
N ALA A 24 -20.30 -31.23 -10.18
CA ALA A 24 -19.29 -31.28 -9.14
C ALA A 24 -18.75 -32.71 -8.96
N ASN A 25 -17.42 -32.86 -9.00
CA ASN A 25 -16.68 -33.88 -8.27
C ASN A 25 -15.29 -33.31 -7.96
N ARG A 26 -15.12 -32.78 -6.74
CA ARG A 26 -13.82 -32.30 -6.23
C ARG A 26 -13.09 -33.45 -5.55
N LEU A 27 -12.02 -33.91 -6.21
CA LEU A 27 -10.92 -34.61 -5.54
C LEU A 27 -10.13 -33.56 -4.73
N PHE A 28 -10.15 -33.68 -3.40
CA PHE A 28 -9.32 -32.88 -2.51
C PHE A 28 -7.94 -33.52 -2.42
N ALA A 29 -6.93 -32.89 -3.04
CA ALA A 29 -5.53 -33.14 -2.70
C ALA A 29 -5.21 -32.32 -1.44
N SER A 30 -4.90 -32.99 -0.32
CA SER A 30 -4.38 -32.29 0.87
C SER A 30 -2.96 -31.83 0.57
N VAL A 31 -2.74 -30.53 0.44
CA VAL A 31 -1.40 -29.96 0.31
C VAL A 31 -0.81 -29.85 1.72
N ARG A 32 0.09 -30.77 2.08
CA ARG A 32 0.95 -30.61 3.27
C ARG A 32 2.04 -29.62 2.92
N HIS A 33 2.01 -28.44 3.55
CA HIS A 33 3.09 -27.46 3.43
C HIS A 33 4.15 -27.75 4.49
N TYR A 34 5.42 -27.75 4.08
CA TYR A 34 6.57 -27.81 4.98
C TYR A 34 6.99 -26.37 5.30
N VAL A 35 7.00 -26.01 6.58
CA VAL A 35 7.64 -24.77 7.05
C VAL A 35 9.14 -25.02 7.06
N THR A 36 9.90 -24.21 6.33
CA THR A 36 11.37 -24.23 6.37
C THR A 36 11.86 -23.33 7.50
N PHE A 37 12.57 -23.91 8.46
CA PHE A 37 13.18 -23.21 9.58
C PHE A 37 14.59 -22.76 9.21
N ASN A 38 15.03 -21.60 9.70
CA ASN A 38 16.44 -21.25 9.64
C ASN A 38 17.26 -22.20 10.55
N PRO A 39 18.54 -22.47 10.23
CA PRO A 39 19.40 -23.24 11.13
C PRO A 39 19.43 -22.62 12.53
N GLY A 40 18.90 -23.35 13.52
CA GLY A 40 18.82 -22.92 14.92
C GLY A 40 17.49 -22.29 15.35
N GLU A 41 16.53 -22.11 14.45
CA GLU A 41 15.18 -21.63 14.77
C GLU A 41 14.32 -22.78 15.31
N THR A 42 13.70 -22.60 16.48
CA THR A 42 12.79 -23.60 17.05
C THR A 42 11.39 -23.48 16.44
N VAL A 43 10.56 -24.51 16.64
CA VAL A 43 9.14 -24.45 16.24
C VAL A 43 8.44 -23.36 17.02
N GLU A 44 8.79 -23.18 18.29
CA GLU A 44 8.28 -22.15 19.17
C GLU A 44 8.69 -20.74 18.73
N ASP A 45 9.92 -20.55 18.23
CA ASP A 45 10.36 -19.27 17.64
C ASP A 45 9.59 -18.94 16.37
N ALA A 46 9.39 -19.94 15.49
CA ALA A 46 8.62 -19.78 14.28
C ALA A 46 7.13 -19.54 14.58
N VAL A 47 6.56 -20.22 15.59
CA VAL A 47 5.17 -20.05 16.02
C VAL A 47 4.98 -18.70 16.72
N ALA A 48 5.91 -18.26 17.56
CA ALA A 48 5.89 -16.92 18.17
C ALA A 48 6.05 -15.82 17.12
N ALA A 49 6.80 -16.06 16.04
CA ALA A 49 6.88 -15.16 14.89
C ALA A 49 5.61 -15.19 14.01
N LEU A 50 4.79 -16.25 14.10
CA LEU A 50 3.53 -16.40 13.39
C LEU A 50 2.31 -15.96 14.22
N GLU A 51 2.44 -15.83 15.54
CA GLU A 51 1.42 -15.23 16.38
C GLU A 51 1.25 -13.78 15.90
N PRO A 52 0.07 -13.41 15.37
CA PRO A 52 -0.13 -12.08 14.85
C PRO A 52 0.00 -11.11 16.02
N GLU A 53 1.10 -10.34 16.04
CA GLU A 53 1.26 -9.22 16.95
C GLU A 53 -0.06 -8.43 16.94
N PRO A 54 -0.68 -8.18 18.11
CA PRO A 54 -1.97 -7.52 18.16
C PRO A 54 -1.89 -6.22 17.38
N VAL A 55 -2.87 -5.95 16.51
CA VAL A 55 -2.94 -4.77 15.65
C VAL A 55 -2.52 -3.55 16.46
N TRP A 56 -1.28 -3.10 16.25
CA TRP A 56 -0.66 -2.18 17.20
C TRP A 56 -1.49 -0.89 17.23
N GLN A 57 -1.87 -0.50 18.44
CA GLN A 57 -2.50 0.79 18.70
C GLN A 57 -1.44 1.76 19.20
N PRO A 58 -1.42 3.00 18.68
CA PRO A 58 -0.52 4.01 19.17
C PRO A 58 -0.70 4.25 20.67
N GLY A 59 0.40 4.42 21.38
CA GLY A 59 0.36 4.80 22.79
C GLY A 59 -0.32 6.15 22.99
N GLY A 60 -0.78 6.43 24.22
CA GLY A 60 -1.54 7.64 24.56
C GLY A 60 -0.81 8.92 24.15
N GLY A 61 -1.22 9.52 23.03
CA GLY A 61 -0.66 10.76 22.49
C GLY A 61 -0.08 10.65 21.08
N GLN A 62 0.25 9.44 20.63
CA GLN A 62 0.68 9.21 19.25
C GLN A 62 -0.51 9.33 18.28
N LYS A 63 -0.22 9.79 17.07
CA LYS A 63 -1.15 9.99 15.97
C LYS A 63 -1.07 8.83 15.00
N VAL A 64 -2.20 8.53 14.38
CA VAL A 64 -2.27 7.70 13.18
C VAL A 64 -2.44 8.63 11.98
N LEU A 65 -1.51 8.53 11.03
CA LEU A 65 -1.66 9.12 9.71
C LEU A 65 -2.04 8.01 8.74
N THR A 66 -3.19 8.11 8.09
CA THR A 66 -3.54 7.26 6.96
C THR A 66 -3.51 8.09 5.70
N VAL A 67 -2.67 7.69 4.77
CA VAL A 67 -2.67 8.23 3.41
C VAL A 67 -3.34 7.25 2.47
N TYR A 68 -4.01 7.78 1.45
CA TYR A 68 -4.48 6.97 0.34
C TYR A 68 -4.09 7.60 -0.99
N ALA A 69 -3.72 6.75 -1.93
CA ALA A 69 -3.25 7.15 -3.25
C ALA A 69 -4.39 7.64 -4.15
N GLU A 70 -4.02 8.46 -5.14
CA GLU A 70 -4.94 9.06 -6.10
C GLU A 70 -5.16 8.18 -7.33
N PHE A 71 -6.33 7.57 -7.45
CA PHE A 71 -6.71 6.77 -8.62
C PHE A 71 -8.08 7.17 -9.14
N SER A 72 -8.12 7.77 -10.33
CA SER A 72 -9.39 8.17 -10.94
C SER A 72 -10.18 6.96 -11.45
N ASP A 73 -11.51 6.99 -11.25
CA ASP A 73 -12.43 5.95 -11.73
C ASP A 73 -12.89 6.19 -13.19
N PRO A 74 -13.12 5.13 -13.99
CA PRO A 74 -13.65 5.26 -15.34
C PRO A 74 -15.19 5.23 -15.41
N TRP A 75 -15.87 4.92 -14.29
CA TRP A 75 -17.31 4.63 -14.26
C TRP A 75 -18.14 5.91 -14.28
N LYS A 76 -18.99 6.09 -15.32
CA LYS A 76 -19.84 7.29 -15.46
C LYS A 76 -21.13 7.21 -14.66
N SER A 77 -21.48 6.03 -14.16
CA SER A 77 -22.67 5.80 -13.33
C SER A 77 -22.48 4.63 -12.37
N VAL A 78 -23.27 4.60 -11.30
CA VAL A 78 -23.31 3.47 -10.34
C VAL A 78 -23.70 2.16 -11.04
N ALA A 79 -24.57 2.21 -12.05
CA ALA A 79 -24.96 1.01 -12.80
C ALA A 79 -23.77 0.44 -13.59
N GLN A 80 -22.95 1.28 -14.24
CA GLN A 80 -21.73 0.84 -14.92
C GLN A 80 -20.70 0.28 -13.94
N GLU A 81 -20.56 0.91 -12.77
CA GLU A 81 -19.66 0.43 -11.73
C GLU A 81 -20.09 -0.96 -11.21
N ILE A 82 -21.38 -1.15 -10.91
CA ILE A 82 -21.94 -2.44 -10.48
C ILE A 82 -21.73 -3.52 -11.54
N GLU A 83 -21.96 -3.19 -12.82
CA GLU A 83 -21.70 -4.13 -13.91
C GLU A 83 -20.22 -4.54 -13.98
N ALA A 84 -19.31 -3.58 -13.84
CA ALA A 84 -17.88 -3.87 -13.78
C ALA A 84 -17.51 -4.77 -12.59
N ILE A 85 -18.15 -4.57 -11.42
CA ILE A 85 -17.94 -5.42 -10.24
C ILE A 85 -18.42 -6.84 -10.53
N ASN A 86 -19.64 -7.00 -11.04
CA ASN A 86 -20.24 -8.30 -11.35
C ASN A 86 -19.47 -9.07 -12.44
N THR A 87 -18.83 -8.36 -13.37
CA THR A 87 -18.05 -8.95 -14.46
C THR A 87 -16.56 -9.11 -14.14
N GLY A 88 -16.12 -8.76 -12.92
CA GLY A 88 -14.72 -8.85 -12.51
C GLY A 88 -13.78 -7.86 -13.22
N GLN A 89 -14.33 -6.79 -13.78
CA GLN A 89 -13.60 -5.71 -14.45
C GLN A 89 -13.32 -4.50 -13.54
N TRP A 90 -13.78 -4.55 -12.30
CA TRP A 90 -13.66 -3.46 -11.35
C TRP A 90 -12.37 -3.54 -10.53
N HIS A 91 -11.84 -2.38 -10.17
CA HIS A 91 -10.74 -2.18 -9.23
C HIS A 91 -11.03 -0.95 -8.37
N PRO A 92 -10.50 -0.86 -7.13
CA PRO A 92 -10.76 0.27 -6.25
C PRO A 92 -10.15 1.58 -6.78
N GLY A 93 -10.93 2.66 -6.75
CA GLY A 93 -10.48 4.02 -7.03
C GLY A 93 -10.28 4.85 -5.77
N ASP A 94 -10.12 6.17 -5.95
CA ASP A 94 -9.87 7.11 -4.85
C ASP A 94 -11.03 7.16 -3.83
N LYS A 95 -12.28 7.03 -4.29
CA LYS A 95 -13.47 6.96 -3.42
C LYS A 95 -13.47 5.72 -2.54
N ASP A 96 -12.96 4.59 -3.04
CA ASP A 96 -12.91 3.32 -2.32
C ASP A 96 -11.79 3.34 -1.30
N PHE A 97 -10.59 3.78 -1.69
CA PHE A 97 -9.48 3.94 -0.77
C PHE A 97 -9.76 4.99 0.30
N LYS A 98 -10.43 6.10 -0.04
CA LYS A 98 -10.89 7.08 0.96
C LYS A 98 -11.83 6.44 1.97
N SER A 99 -12.79 5.66 1.49
CA SER A 99 -13.75 4.99 2.36
C SER A 99 -13.00 4.05 3.32
N LEU A 100 -12.07 3.24 2.79
CA LEU A 100 -11.23 2.34 3.59
C LEU A 100 -10.38 3.12 4.59
N ALA A 101 -9.76 4.22 4.17
CA ALA A 101 -8.96 5.08 5.03
C ALA A 101 -9.79 5.60 6.21
N GLN A 102 -11.05 5.99 5.98
CA GLN A 102 -11.95 6.49 7.01
C GLN A 102 -12.49 5.38 7.93
N TYR A 103 -12.39 4.11 7.52
CA TYR A 103 -12.85 2.98 8.31
C TYR A 103 -12.09 2.82 9.63
N PHE A 104 -10.78 3.13 9.61
CA PHE A 104 -9.95 3.04 10.80
C PHE A 104 -10.42 4.05 11.87
N LYS A 105 -10.92 3.53 13.00
CA LYS A 105 -11.43 4.33 14.13
C LYS A 105 -10.38 4.55 15.22
N PHE A 106 -9.19 5.01 14.83
CA PHE A 106 -8.15 5.33 15.82
C PHE A 106 -8.41 6.71 16.46
N ALA A 107 -8.03 6.84 17.73
CA ALA A 107 -7.90 8.16 18.35
C ALA A 107 -6.80 8.97 17.62
N ASN A 108 -6.98 10.29 17.49
CA ASN A 108 -6.04 11.19 16.81
C ASN A 108 -5.72 10.83 15.35
N HIS A 109 -6.66 10.16 14.68
CA HIS A 109 -6.50 9.76 13.28
C HIS A 109 -6.57 10.96 12.32
N ARG A 110 -5.70 10.97 11.32
CA ARG A 110 -5.68 11.93 10.21
C ARG A 110 -5.68 11.17 8.89
N VAL A 111 -6.59 11.53 8.01
CA VAL A 111 -6.69 10.96 6.66
C VAL A 111 -6.29 12.00 5.61
N ARG A 112 -5.46 11.61 4.64
CA ARG A 112 -4.99 12.47 3.55
C ARG A 112 -4.98 11.70 2.22
N LYS A 113 -5.47 12.34 1.16
CA LYS A 113 -5.22 11.91 -0.22
C LYS A 113 -3.83 12.39 -0.61
N ILE A 114 -3.06 11.56 -1.29
CA ILE A 114 -1.75 11.91 -1.85
C ILE A 114 -1.67 11.40 -3.29
N ALA A 115 -0.83 12.03 -4.10
CA ALA A 115 -0.61 11.66 -5.50
C ALA A 115 0.86 11.33 -5.81
N SER A 116 1.75 11.51 -4.84
CA SER A 116 3.20 11.49 -5.05
C SER A 116 3.96 11.34 -3.74
N LEU A 117 5.26 11.05 -3.83
CA LEU A 117 6.16 10.95 -2.68
C LEU A 117 6.23 12.30 -1.94
N GLY A 118 6.34 13.43 -2.63
CA GLY A 118 6.27 14.74 -2.01
C GLY A 118 4.97 15.01 -1.27
N GLY A 119 3.84 14.55 -1.83
CA GLY A 119 2.54 14.57 -1.18
C GLY A 119 2.53 13.77 0.13
N LEU A 120 3.16 12.59 0.15
CA LEU A 120 3.34 11.78 1.36
C LEU A 120 4.19 12.51 2.41
N LEU A 121 5.35 13.02 2.03
CA LEU A 121 6.27 13.69 2.96
C LEU A 121 5.63 14.96 3.54
N ASN A 122 4.92 15.75 2.71
CA ASN A 122 4.18 16.92 3.18
C ASN A 122 3.05 16.53 4.16
N ALA A 123 2.34 15.42 3.91
CA ALA A 123 1.33 14.91 4.84
C ALA A 123 1.92 14.55 6.20
N MET A 124 3.15 14.03 6.25
CA MET A 124 3.88 13.76 7.49
C MET A 124 4.27 15.06 8.20
N ILE A 125 4.87 16.01 7.49
CA ILE A 125 5.36 17.28 8.03
C ILE A 125 4.24 18.16 8.60
N ALA A 126 3.01 18.00 8.12
CA ALA A 126 1.84 18.66 8.68
C ALA A 126 1.50 18.21 10.12
N LEU A 127 2.20 17.21 10.68
CA LEU A 127 2.03 16.74 12.05
C LEU A 127 3.22 17.15 12.93
N PRO A 128 3.05 17.26 14.26
CA PRO A 128 4.16 17.55 15.17
C PRO A 128 5.29 16.51 15.11
N GLU A 129 6.52 16.92 15.42
CA GLU A 129 7.66 16.00 15.54
C GLU A 129 7.40 14.89 16.56
N GLY A 130 7.90 13.69 16.28
CA GLY A 130 7.74 12.48 17.08
C GLY A 130 6.30 11.98 17.23
N SER A 131 5.32 12.61 16.57
CA SER A 131 3.91 12.33 16.86
C SER A 131 3.31 11.20 16.05
N ILE A 132 3.88 10.80 14.91
CA ILE A 132 3.33 9.73 14.07
C ILE A 132 3.79 8.38 14.63
N GLY A 133 2.90 7.71 15.37
CA GLY A 133 3.14 6.35 15.83
C GLY A 133 2.84 5.30 14.75
N ARG A 134 1.87 5.59 13.88
CA ARG A 134 1.46 4.70 12.78
C ARG A 134 1.18 5.49 11.51
N LEU A 135 1.76 5.02 10.41
CA LEU A 135 1.50 5.46 9.05
C LEU A 135 0.83 4.32 8.29
N ASN A 136 -0.41 4.49 7.83
CA ASN A 136 -1.05 3.55 6.91
C ASN A 136 -0.98 4.11 5.49
N ILE A 137 -0.59 3.28 4.52
CA ILE A 137 -0.54 3.64 3.10
C ILE A 137 -1.50 2.70 2.36
N ILE A 138 -2.56 3.26 1.77
CA ILE A 138 -3.56 2.50 1.00
C ILE A 138 -3.42 2.83 -0.48
N THR A 139 -3.18 1.82 -1.31
CA THR A 139 -2.88 2.05 -2.72
C THR A 139 -3.02 0.79 -3.59
N HIS A 140 -2.78 0.91 -4.89
CA HIS A 140 -2.42 -0.20 -5.78
C HIS A 140 -0.92 -0.48 -5.76
N ALA A 141 -0.58 -1.76 -5.81
CA ALA A 141 0.79 -2.23 -5.78
C ALA A 141 1.03 -3.37 -6.77
N THR A 142 2.31 -3.64 -7.02
CA THR A 142 2.81 -4.80 -7.75
C THR A 142 3.64 -5.67 -6.80
N GLY A 143 4.22 -6.75 -7.30
CA GLY A 143 5.14 -7.57 -6.50
C GLY A 143 6.42 -6.84 -6.05
N TYR A 144 6.79 -5.71 -6.68
CA TYR A 144 8.08 -5.03 -6.47
C TYR A 144 7.97 -3.55 -6.07
N GLY A 145 6.77 -2.98 -6.08
CA GLY A 145 6.57 -1.56 -5.76
C GLY A 145 5.12 -1.18 -5.60
N PHE A 146 4.86 0.08 -5.27
CA PHE A 146 3.52 0.63 -5.12
C PHE A 146 3.41 2.01 -5.75
N ALA A 147 2.24 2.34 -6.29
CA ALA A 147 1.99 3.68 -6.83
C ALA A 147 1.39 4.59 -5.76
N LEU A 148 1.50 5.90 -5.96
CA LEU A 148 0.82 6.93 -5.18
C LEU A 148 -0.20 7.70 -6.02
N ALA A 149 -0.13 7.53 -7.35
CA ALA A 149 -1.16 7.97 -8.27
C ALA A 149 -1.34 6.98 -9.43
N GLY A 150 -2.45 7.13 -10.15
CA GLY A 150 -2.72 6.41 -11.38
C GLY A 150 -4.18 6.55 -11.82
N LYS A 151 -4.65 5.55 -12.56
CA LYS A 151 -6.02 5.52 -13.07
C LYS A 151 -6.56 4.10 -13.13
N VAL A 152 -7.78 3.92 -12.66
CA VAL A 152 -8.52 2.68 -12.90
C VAL A 152 -9.05 2.72 -14.33
N ILE A 153 -8.84 1.62 -15.06
CA ILE A 153 -9.41 1.40 -16.39
C ILE A 153 -10.26 0.12 -16.36
N VAL A 154 -11.02 -0.14 -17.43
CA VAL A 154 -11.89 -1.31 -17.47
C VAL A 154 -11.04 -2.58 -17.44
N GLY A 155 -11.17 -3.38 -16.38
CA GLY A 155 -10.44 -4.63 -16.20
C GLY A 155 -9.02 -4.48 -15.68
N ASP A 156 -8.49 -3.27 -15.51
CA ASP A 156 -7.07 -3.07 -15.16
C ASP A 156 -6.82 -1.75 -14.40
N VAL A 157 -5.58 -1.53 -13.96
CA VAL A 157 -5.13 -0.30 -13.31
C VAL A 157 -3.84 0.18 -13.96
N GLU A 158 -3.86 1.42 -14.44
CA GLU A 158 -2.65 2.11 -14.89
C GLU A 158 -2.00 2.76 -13.67
N LEU A 159 -0.83 2.26 -13.28
CA LEU A 159 -0.02 2.86 -12.22
C LEU A 159 0.71 4.06 -12.79
N GLY A 160 0.61 5.22 -12.12
CA GLY A 160 1.37 6.41 -12.48
C GLY A 160 2.85 6.07 -12.47
N ARG A 161 3.53 6.36 -13.57
CA ARG A 161 4.98 6.24 -13.69
C ARG A 161 5.48 7.57 -14.18
N ASP A 162 6.51 8.07 -13.52
CA ASP A 162 7.16 9.30 -13.92
C ASP A 162 7.87 9.06 -15.26
N ASP A 163 7.29 9.57 -16.34
CA ASP A 163 7.97 9.75 -17.61
C ASP A 163 8.65 11.12 -17.72
N ASP A 164 8.36 12.04 -16.79
CA ASP A 164 9.03 13.33 -16.64
C ASP A 164 9.95 13.35 -15.39
N PRO A 165 11.27 13.53 -15.53
CA PRO A 165 12.18 13.70 -14.38
C PRO A 165 11.92 15.00 -13.57
N ALA A 166 11.07 15.89 -14.04
CA ALA A 166 10.59 17.05 -13.28
C ALA A 166 9.36 16.76 -12.41
N ASP A 167 8.68 15.63 -12.62
CA ASP A 167 7.48 15.26 -11.87
C ASP A 167 7.82 14.55 -10.56
N ASP A 168 6.93 14.72 -9.58
CA ASP A 168 7.07 14.18 -8.22
C ASP A 168 6.78 12.68 -8.20
N VAL A 169 7.70 11.89 -7.63
CA VAL A 169 7.73 10.43 -7.74
C VAL A 169 6.36 9.80 -7.45
N THR A 170 5.71 9.21 -8.47
CA THR A 170 4.39 8.57 -8.32
C THR A 170 4.47 7.05 -8.15
N PHE A 171 5.60 6.40 -8.45
CA PHE A 171 5.80 4.97 -8.22
C PHE A 171 7.03 4.73 -7.35
N ILE A 172 6.86 3.94 -6.30
CA ILE A 172 7.89 3.68 -5.30
C ILE A 172 8.24 2.19 -5.33
N ASP A 173 9.50 1.91 -5.65
CA ASP A 173 10.12 0.60 -5.51
C ASP A 173 11.35 0.69 -4.59
N ALA A 174 12.04 -0.44 -4.39
CA ALA A 174 13.25 -0.49 -3.57
C ALA A 174 14.38 0.42 -4.10
N THR A 175 14.44 0.69 -5.41
CA THR A 175 15.44 1.57 -6.02
C THR A 175 15.16 3.03 -5.65
N GLU A 176 13.91 3.48 -5.79
CA GLU A 176 13.51 4.83 -5.41
C GLU A 176 13.69 5.07 -3.91
N LEU A 177 13.37 4.07 -3.07
CA LEU A 177 13.61 4.13 -1.63
C LEU A 177 15.10 4.21 -1.27
N SER A 178 15.95 3.48 -2.01
CA SER A 178 17.40 3.53 -1.83
C SER A 178 17.99 4.88 -2.22
N LYS A 179 17.50 5.48 -3.31
CA LYS A 179 17.86 6.85 -3.70
C LYS A 179 17.45 7.84 -2.62
N LEU A 180 16.20 7.75 -2.13
CA LEU A 180 15.70 8.62 -1.07
C LEU A 180 16.53 8.50 0.23
N ARG A 181 16.95 7.30 0.60
CA ARG A 181 17.81 7.05 1.76
C ARG A 181 19.23 7.58 1.58
N ALA A 182 19.83 7.39 0.41
CA ALA A 182 21.16 7.95 0.10
C ALA A 182 21.16 9.48 0.13
N CYS A 183 19.99 10.06 -0.14
CA CYS A 183 19.72 11.48 -0.12
C CYS A 183 19.53 12.06 1.29
N ASN A 184 20.61 12.04 2.08
CA ASN A 184 20.68 12.62 3.43
C ASN A 184 20.94 14.14 3.47
N SER A 185 21.05 14.82 2.32
CA SER A 185 21.28 16.26 2.25
C SER A 185 20.07 17.01 1.68
N VAL A 186 20.03 18.32 1.94
CA VAL A 186 19.05 19.29 1.40
C VAL A 186 19.07 19.37 -0.14
N ASP A 187 20.03 18.72 -0.81
CA ASP A 187 20.46 18.96 -2.20
C ASP A 187 20.17 17.80 -3.18
N CYS A 188 19.31 16.85 -2.83
CA CYS A 188 19.05 15.68 -3.69
C CYS A 188 18.00 15.84 -4.79
N GLY A 189 17.35 16.99 -4.86
CA GLY A 189 17.09 17.64 -6.13
C GLY A 189 17.87 18.94 -6.06
N LYS A 190 18.21 19.57 -7.19
CA LYS A 190 18.77 20.94 -7.20
C LYS A 190 18.14 21.80 -6.08
N PRO A 191 18.86 22.76 -5.47
CA PRO A 191 18.35 23.62 -4.39
C PRO A 191 17.01 24.35 -4.67
N ASP A 192 16.48 24.23 -5.90
CA ASP A 192 15.21 24.74 -6.39
C ASP A 192 14.09 23.69 -6.57
N MET A 193 14.23 22.44 -6.11
CA MET A 193 13.11 21.49 -5.99
C MET A 193 12.71 21.32 -4.52
N PRO A 194 12.19 22.37 -3.84
CA PRO A 194 11.37 22.11 -2.67
C PRO A 194 10.26 21.17 -3.15
N PHE A 195 9.94 20.14 -2.38
CA PHE A 195 8.68 19.43 -2.55
C PHE A 195 7.57 20.49 -2.49
N ARG A 196 7.12 20.96 -3.65
CA ARG A 196 6.08 21.97 -3.73
C ARG A 196 4.79 21.22 -3.52
N PRO A 197 4.11 21.42 -2.38
CA PRO A 197 2.81 20.81 -2.22
C PRO A 197 1.95 21.33 -3.37
N GLY A 198 1.30 20.42 -4.10
CA GLY A 198 0.31 20.81 -5.11
C GLY A 198 -0.58 21.94 -4.55
N SER A 199 -0.53 23.10 -5.19
CA SER A 199 -1.30 24.32 -4.90
C SER A 199 -1.07 25.10 -3.57
N GLN A 200 -0.27 24.63 -2.60
CA GLN A 200 -0.03 25.40 -1.37
C GLN A 200 1.31 26.12 -1.38
N LYS A 201 1.28 27.47 -1.26
CA LYS A 201 2.44 28.35 -1.05
C LYS A 201 3.13 28.04 0.29
N GLN A 202 3.86 26.94 0.41
CA GLN A 202 4.87 26.80 1.46
C GLN A 202 6.12 27.56 1.02
N THR A 203 6.47 28.60 1.78
CA THR A 203 7.60 29.51 1.50
C THR A 203 8.95 28.97 1.97
N LYS A 204 8.96 27.82 2.68
CA LYS A 204 10.18 27.17 3.17
C LYS A 204 10.17 25.73 2.68
N GLY A 205 11.13 25.37 1.84
CA GLY A 205 11.34 23.97 1.45
C GLY A 205 11.56 23.10 2.69
N PHE A 206 11.19 21.83 2.58
CA PHE A 206 11.46 20.84 3.62
C PHE A 206 12.30 19.70 3.05
N THR A 207 13.00 19.00 3.94
CA THR A 207 13.83 17.85 3.60
C THR A 207 13.14 16.53 3.92
N PHE A 208 13.64 15.43 3.37
CA PHE A 208 13.22 14.09 3.79
C PHE A 208 13.42 13.86 5.30
N GLN A 209 14.52 14.37 5.85
CA GLN A 209 14.81 14.29 7.29
C GLN A 209 13.78 15.01 8.15
N ASP A 210 13.18 16.10 7.66
CA ASP A 210 12.11 16.80 8.38
C ASP A 210 10.82 15.99 8.45
N ALA A 211 10.57 15.13 7.46
CA ALA A 211 9.48 14.16 7.49
C ALA A 211 9.80 12.99 8.45
N LEU A 212 11.03 12.46 8.43
CA LEU A 212 11.44 11.39 9.35
C LEU A 212 11.30 11.80 10.82
N LYS A 213 11.66 13.05 11.17
CA LYS A 213 11.44 13.61 12.52
C LYS A 213 9.99 13.57 12.99
N ARG A 214 9.01 13.35 12.11
CA ARG A 214 7.60 13.23 12.47
C ARG A 214 7.22 11.84 12.95
N LEU A 215 8.00 10.82 12.59
CA LEU A 215 7.84 9.47 13.08
C LEU A 215 8.24 9.38 14.55
N ALA A 216 7.50 8.59 15.33
CA ALA A 216 7.81 8.33 16.73
C ALA A 216 9.14 7.56 16.85
N PRO A 217 10.17 8.12 17.52
CA PRO A 217 11.50 7.53 17.55
C PRO A 217 11.49 6.09 18.06
N GLY A 218 12.09 5.17 17.31
CA GLY A 218 12.25 3.75 17.67
C GLY A 218 10.95 2.94 17.81
N ASN A 219 9.78 3.55 17.56
CA ASN A 219 8.50 2.90 17.80
C ASN A 219 7.48 3.12 16.66
N ALA A 220 7.82 3.86 15.61
CA ALA A 220 6.91 4.07 14.49
C ALA A 220 6.66 2.78 13.69
N PHE A 221 5.42 2.64 13.23
CA PHE A 221 4.99 1.58 12.32
C PHE A 221 4.50 2.15 11.00
N ILE A 222 4.80 1.45 9.91
CA ILE A 222 4.21 1.67 8.59
C ILE A 222 3.43 0.42 8.20
N TYR A 223 2.19 0.60 7.75
CA TYR A 223 1.38 -0.48 7.21
C TYR A 223 1.09 -0.19 5.73
N LEU A 224 1.55 -1.06 4.85
CA LEU A 224 1.30 -0.98 3.41
C LEU A 224 0.12 -1.88 3.03
N TYR A 225 -1.00 -1.26 2.65
CA TYR A 225 -2.21 -1.90 2.15
C TYR A 225 -2.25 -1.80 0.62
N GLY A 226 -1.46 -2.63 -0.07
CA GLY A 226 -1.40 -2.67 -1.53
C GLY A 226 -2.46 -3.59 -2.15
N CYS A 227 -3.40 -3.03 -2.91
CA CYS A 227 -4.28 -3.79 -3.80
C CYS A 227 -3.46 -4.47 -4.90
N LYS A 228 -3.73 -5.75 -5.18
CA LYS A 228 -3.02 -6.53 -6.21
C LYS A 228 -1.52 -6.77 -5.99
N GLY A 229 -0.90 -6.05 -5.06
CA GLY A 229 0.45 -6.26 -4.60
C GLY A 229 0.45 -7.05 -3.31
N GLY A 230 0.52 -8.37 -3.42
CA GLY A 230 1.27 -9.13 -2.43
C GLY A 230 2.73 -8.89 -2.71
N SER A 231 3.47 -8.27 -1.79
CA SER A 231 4.91 -8.20 -1.92
C SER A 231 5.45 -9.57 -1.52
N GLN A 232 5.39 -10.53 -2.46
CA GLN A 232 6.22 -11.73 -2.34
C GLN A 232 7.69 -11.32 -2.21
N ASP A 233 8.03 -10.16 -2.78
CA ASP A 233 9.29 -9.49 -2.57
C ASP A 233 9.34 -8.85 -1.17
N THR A 234 10.21 -9.40 -0.32
CA THR A 234 10.53 -8.83 0.98
C THR A 234 11.44 -7.60 0.87
N SER A 235 12.09 -7.39 -0.28
CA SER A 235 13.02 -6.27 -0.47
C SER A 235 12.33 -4.92 -0.42
N LEU A 236 11.09 -4.80 -0.93
CA LEU A 236 10.31 -3.57 -0.83
C LEU A 236 9.99 -3.21 0.62
N ILE A 237 9.55 -4.19 1.41
CA ILE A 237 9.18 -3.99 2.83
C ILE A 237 10.43 -3.67 3.65
N GLN A 238 11.55 -4.35 3.39
CA GLN A 238 12.83 -4.03 4.01
C GLN A 238 13.33 -2.65 3.60
N ALA A 239 13.25 -2.27 2.32
CA ALA A 239 13.65 -0.95 1.84
C ALA A 239 12.82 0.15 2.49
N LEU A 240 11.51 -0.03 2.66
CA LEU A 240 10.67 0.90 3.41
C LEU A 240 11.12 1.02 4.86
N ALA A 241 11.44 -0.10 5.52
CA ALA A 241 11.84 -0.11 6.92
C ALA A 241 13.15 0.66 7.11
N ASP A 242 14.11 0.38 6.26
CA ASP A 242 15.42 1.03 6.23
C ASP A 242 15.36 2.52 5.87
N THR A 243 14.54 2.90 4.89
CA THR A 243 14.43 4.28 4.42
C THR A 243 13.72 5.17 5.44
N PHE A 244 12.70 4.66 6.12
CA PHE A 244 11.93 5.44 7.10
C PHE A 244 12.36 5.25 8.56
N ASP A 245 13.36 4.39 8.81
CA ASP A 245 13.75 3.97 10.17
C ASP A 245 12.53 3.56 11.02
N ALA A 246 11.64 2.77 10.41
CA ALA A 246 10.38 2.33 11.02
C ALA A 246 10.15 0.84 10.82
N ARG A 247 9.32 0.24 11.67
CA ARG A 247 8.84 -1.13 11.47
C ARG A 247 7.77 -1.14 10.39
N VAL A 248 7.88 -2.03 9.41
CA VAL A 248 6.96 -2.06 8.27
C VAL A 248 6.23 -3.39 8.22
N TRP A 249 4.92 -3.30 8.05
CA TRP A 249 4.02 -4.41 7.84
C TRP A 249 3.37 -4.30 6.45
N GLY A 250 3.30 -5.43 5.76
CA GLY A 250 2.64 -5.57 4.46
C GLY A 250 2.07 -6.98 4.31
N PHE A 251 1.50 -7.26 3.15
CA PHE A 251 0.91 -8.56 2.85
C PHE A 251 1.80 -9.30 1.84
N ARG A 252 2.11 -10.57 2.11
CA ARG A 252 2.84 -11.45 1.19
C ARG A 252 1.96 -11.84 0.01
N GLN A 253 0.66 -11.99 0.25
CA GLN A 253 -0.32 -12.29 -0.80
C GLN A 253 -1.12 -11.05 -1.20
N GLU A 254 -1.83 -11.21 -2.31
CA GLU A 254 -2.70 -10.19 -2.85
C GLU A 254 -3.81 -9.82 -1.88
N LEU A 255 -3.86 -8.53 -1.53
CA LEU A 255 -5.03 -7.95 -0.90
C LEU A 255 -6.05 -7.57 -1.99
N TRP A 256 -7.26 -8.11 -1.86
CA TRP A 256 -8.36 -7.78 -2.75
C TRP A 256 -9.34 -6.82 -2.10
N TYR A 257 -9.84 -5.88 -2.88
CA TYR A 257 -10.86 -4.93 -2.46
C TYR A 257 -12.14 -5.29 -3.20
N PHE A 258 -13.27 -5.29 -2.50
CA PHE A 258 -14.58 -5.62 -3.07
C PHE A 258 -15.66 -4.81 -2.38
N PRO A 259 -16.39 -3.93 -3.06
CA PRO A 259 -17.53 -3.26 -2.44
C PRO A 259 -18.69 -4.24 -2.23
N GLU A 260 -19.49 -3.99 -1.19
CA GLU A 260 -20.76 -4.68 -0.97
C GLU A 260 -21.84 -4.07 -1.86
N ILE A 261 -22.56 -4.91 -2.61
CA ILE A 261 -23.65 -4.49 -3.49
C ILE A 261 -24.98 -5.00 -2.93
N ASP A 262 -25.99 -4.12 -2.93
CA ASP A 262 -27.39 -4.46 -2.66
C ASP A 262 -28.24 -4.05 -3.88
N GLY A 263 -28.48 -5.04 -4.75
CA GLY A 263 -29.20 -4.86 -6.02
C GLY A 263 -28.55 -3.82 -6.92
N LYS A 264 -29.12 -2.61 -6.96
CA LYS A 264 -28.67 -1.49 -7.81
C LYS A 264 -27.83 -0.44 -7.07
N ARG A 265 -27.38 -0.74 -5.85
CA ARG A 265 -26.64 0.20 -4.99
C ARG A 265 -25.37 -0.42 -4.47
N ILE A 266 -24.31 0.38 -4.36
CA ILE A 266 -23.11 0.03 -3.59
C ILE A 266 -23.38 0.43 -2.14
N ARG A 267 -23.49 -0.56 -1.26
CA ARG A 267 -23.82 -0.39 0.16
C ARG A 267 -22.59 -0.03 0.99
N ASN A 268 -21.44 -0.63 0.70
CA ASN A 268 -20.21 -0.44 1.46
C ASN A 268 -18.99 -0.53 0.54
N ARG A 269 -18.02 0.38 0.70
CA ARG A 269 -16.77 0.39 -0.07
C ARG A 269 -15.55 -0.06 0.75
N ASN A 270 -15.74 -0.35 2.03
CA ASN A 270 -14.67 -0.64 3.00
C ASN A 270 -14.34 -2.11 3.11
N TRP A 271 -14.79 -2.90 2.14
CA TRP A 271 -14.71 -4.34 2.23
C TRP A 271 -13.49 -4.80 1.44
N CYS A 272 -12.61 -5.50 2.15
CA CYS A 272 -11.43 -6.14 1.62
C CYS A 272 -11.50 -7.65 1.91
N GLN A 273 -10.89 -8.44 1.06
CA GLN A 273 -10.75 -9.87 1.24
C GLN A 273 -9.27 -10.24 1.13
N TYR A 274 -8.80 -11.03 2.09
CA TYR A 274 -7.50 -11.68 2.02
C TYR A 274 -7.72 -13.19 1.97
N PRO A 275 -7.26 -13.88 0.92
CA PRO A 275 -7.28 -15.34 0.92
C PRO A 275 -6.31 -15.82 2.01
N LYS A 276 -6.80 -16.49 3.06
CA LYS A 276 -5.88 -17.24 3.93
C LYS A 276 -5.31 -18.40 3.14
N LEU A 277 -4.07 -18.79 3.47
CA LEU A 277 -3.45 -20.04 2.96
C LEU A 277 -4.29 -21.29 3.24
N SER A 278 -5.17 -21.25 4.25
CA SER A 278 -6.11 -22.33 4.58
C SER A 278 -7.30 -22.47 3.61
N GLY A 279 -7.47 -21.56 2.65
CA GLY A 279 -8.64 -21.50 1.78
C GLY A 279 -9.85 -20.78 2.39
N GLU A 280 -9.77 -20.39 3.67
CA GLU A 280 -10.75 -19.50 4.30
C GLU A 280 -10.61 -18.06 3.77
N LYS A 281 -11.73 -17.42 3.49
CA LYS A 281 -11.75 -16.00 3.13
C LYS A 281 -11.90 -15.18 4.39
N VAL A 282 -10.87 -14.42 4.76
CA VAL A 282 -11.03 -13.39 5.79
C VAL A 282 -11.59 -12.15 5.14
N GLN A 283 -12.67 -11.65 5.70
CA GLN A 283 -13.42 -10.53 5.16
C GLN A 283 -13.36 -9.33 6.12
N GLY A 284 -13.18 -8.14 5.56
CA GLY A 284 -13.16 -6.88 6.30
C GLY A 284 -11.77 -6.50 6.79
N LEU A 285 -11.39 -5.23 6.59
CA LEU A 285 -10.09 -4.65 6.94
C LEU A 285 -9.64 -4.94 8.38
N GLN A 286 -10.58 -4.94 9.32
CA GLN A 286 -10.34 -5.20 10.74
C GLN A 286 -9.79 -6.60 11.04
N ASN A 287 -10.04 -7.54 10.15
CA ASN A 287 -9.61 -8.92 10.29
C ASN A 287 -8.33 -9.21 9.50
N LEU A 288 -7.83 -8.21 8.76
CA LEU A 288 -6.62 -8.34 7.98
C LEU A 288 -5.40 -8.20 8.89
N VAL A 289 -4.65 -9.29 8.99
CA VAL A 289 -3.34 -9.31 9.64
C VAL A 289 -2.29 -9.34 8.53
N PRO A 290 -1.48 -8.28 8.37
CA PRO A 290 -0.32 -8.33 7.49
C PRO A 290 0.65 -9.43 7.94
N ASP A 291 1.20 -10.19 7.01
CA ASP A 291 2.08 -11.34 7.24
C ASP A 291 3.49 -11.15 6.62
N ASN A 292 3.78 -9.97 6.09
CA ASN A 292 5.11 -9.53 5.71
C ASN A 292 5.59 -8.45 6.66
N PHE A 293 6.77 -8.64 7.25
CA PHE A 293 7.32 -7.75 8.27
C PHE A 293 8.79 -7.47 8.02
N ALA A 294 9.19 -6.22 8.21
CA ALA A 294 10.59 -5.83 8.33
C ALA A 294 10.78 -4.82 9.46
N LYS A 295 11.99 -4.85 10.03
CA LYS A 295 12.49 -3.82 10.93
C LYS A 295 13.70 -3.15 10.26
N PRO A 296 14.02 -1.89 10.61
CA PRO A 296 15.21 -1.23 10.08
C PRO A 296 16.45 -2.07 10.39
N ALA A 297 17.37 -2.18 9.44
CA ALA A 297 18.69 -2.71 9.72
C ALA A 297 19.31 -1.92 10.90
N ALA A 298 19.90 -2.62 11.87
CA ALA A 298 20.59 -1.95 12.97
C ALA A 298 21.56 -0.94 12.38
N ALA A 299 21.44 0.33 12.78
CA ALA A 299 22.35 1.36 12.30
C ALA A 299 23.78 0.87 12.54
N THR A 300 24.54 0.64 11.47
CA THR A 300 25.99 0.53 11.52
C THR A 300 26.50 1.90 11.93
N ARG A 301 26.50 2.13 13.24
CA ARG A 301 27.10 3.31 13.86
C ARG A 301 28.61 3.27 13.70
#